data_AF-A0A166NUS3-F1
#
_entry.id   AF-A0A166NUS3-F1
#
_cell.length_a   1.000
_cell.length_b   1.000
_cell.length_c   1.000
_cell.angle_alpha   90.00
_cell.angle_beta   90.00
_cell.angle_gamma   90.00
#
_symmetry.space_group_name_H-M   'P 1'
#
loop_
_entity.id
_entity.type
_entity.pdbx_description
1 polymer ?
#
loop_
_entity_poly.entity_id
_entity_poly.type
_entity_poly.pdbx_seq_one_letter_code
_entity_poly.pdbx_strand_id
1 'polypeptide(L)'
;MTDQLATLPAPRLSRPPYHPTLPLTRPLGLAVVGKAGLCLSLLASHITNSKDTRPAAFSALIGGSGFLDCSKTAVTTIIILVGGGINISISANTTTTATITTTSTMATTQTQTQARQTSSSSSSSSSSSSSSSSSSSASLATTTIPPVSVNRHKDSFRSTWPLADRSTWNFYQRALVRMNLAPTDLGRSAPKHAKTDKTPHVAQWSQHVFILFHALAALVVHQGIVSLTGRGLHPFWLVNWYVFAMNFTLIKEIKILTRLGRRHGFLDGDVHGRDGIPDSGVGKVFWSLYKTTGSRLAAMAWLSYSRDVAPADALGSWAWWGRTAVQIGLYQLVVDFYFYFYHRGMHDVPFLWRFHRTHHLTKHPNPLLSAFADGEQEVIEMMLVPLLSYATLRALGMPLGFYEWWICLNYVMYTEVWGHSGVRVHLIAPSTFAGILTALDMELAVEDHDLHHRRGWRKSGNYGKQTRVWDRLFGSCAPRIESHEANVDYVNEAVMPLF
;
A
#
# COMPACT_ATOMS: atom_id res chain seq x y z
N MET A 1 20.20 -53.47 16.64
CA MET A 1 21.55 -53.13 16.11
C MET A 1 21.33 -52.73 14.65
N THR A 2 21.04 -51.44 14.41
CA THR A 2 21.97 -50.44 13.85
C THR A 2 22.33 -50.76 12.40
N ASP A 3 21.62 -50.12 11.47
CA ASP A 3 22.02 -48.87 10.79
C ASP A 3 22.92 -49.17 9.59
N GLN A 4 22.36 -49.12 8.38
CA GLN A 4 22.99 -48.64 7.14
C GLN A 4 21.93 -48.56 6.04
N LEU A 5 21.33 -47.38 5.84
CA LEU A 5 20.65 -47.04 4.59
C LEU A 5 21.27 -45.75 4.07
N ALA A 6 22.00 -45.93 2.97
CA ALA A 6 22.80 -44.93 2.30
C ALA A 6 21.94 -43.76 1.79
N THR A 7 22.42 -42.55 2.07
CA THR A 7 21.95 -41.28 1.51
C THR A 7 22.29 -41.20 0.02
N LEU A 8 21.25 -41.12 -0.83
CA LEU A 8 21.39 -40.73 -2.24
C LEU A 8 21.55 -39.19 -2.33
N PRO A 9 22.50 -38.66 -3.11
CA PRO A 9 22.63 -37.21 -3.30
C PRO A 9 21.58 -36.69 -4.30
N ALA A 10 20.97 -35.55 -3.98
CA ALA A 10 20.04 -34.83 -4.85
C ALA A 10 20.71 -34.33 -6.15
N PRO A 11 19.97 -34.24 -7.26
CA PRO A 11 20.53 -33.84 -8.55
C PRO A 11 20.92 -32.36 -8.57
N ARG A 12 22.17 -32.07 -8.95
CA ARG A 12 22.64 -30.72 -9.28
C ARG A 12 22.04 -30.28 -10.61
N LEU A 13 21.12 -29.32 -10.57
CA LEU A 13 20.72 -28.55 -11.76
C LEU A 13 21.83 -27.54 -12.06
N SER A 14 22.58 -27.79 -13.14
CA SER A 14 23.55 -26.86 -13.72
C SER A 14 22.82 -25.65 -14.31
N ARG A 15 23.17 -24.44 -13.87
CA ARG A 15 22.71 -23.16 -14.46
C ARG A 15 23.29 -22.99 -15.88
N PRO A 16 22.56 -22.39 -16.84
CA PRO A 16 23.14 -21.94 -18.09
C PRO A 16 23.98 -20.66 -17.89
N PRO A 17 24.95 -20.38 -18.79
CA PRO A 17 25.85 -19.25 -18.66
C PRO A 17 25.16 -17.90 -18.94
N TYR A 18 25.68 -16.88 -18.25
CA TYR A 18 25.29 -15.48 -18.27
C TYR A 18 25.56 -14.81 -19.63
N HIS A 19 24.55 -14.15 -20.22
CA HIS A 19 24.73 -13.21 -21.33
C HIS A 19 24.58 -11.77 -20.84
N PRO A 20 25.50 -10.84 -21.14
CA PRO A 20 25.36 -9.44 -20.78
C PRO A 20 24.24 -8.79 -21.61
N THR A 21 23.40 -8.02 -20.92
CA THR A 21 22.25 -7.27 -21.44
C THR A 21 22.65 -6.21 -22.48
N LEU A 22 21.96 -6.21 -23.63
CA LEU A 22 21.98 -5.13 -24.63
C LEU A 22 21.11 -3.94 -24.15
N PRO A 23 21.50 -2.67 -24.43
CA PRO A 23 20.69 -1.51 -24.08
C PRO A 23 19.55 -1.32 -25.09
N LEU A 24 18.31 -1.50 -24.64
CA LEU A 24 17.10 -1.14 -25.40
C LEU A 24 16.78 0.34 -25.19
N THR A 25 17.27 1.20 -26.08
CA THR A 25 16.83 2.59 -26.21
C THR A 25 15.78 2.69 -27.31
N ARG A 26 14.49 2.75 -26.95
CA ARG A 26 13.39 3.41 -27.71
C ARG A 26 12.06 3.36 -26.94
N PRO A 27 11.33 4.48 -26.77
CA PRO A 27 10.08 4.49 -26.04
C PRO A 27 8.90 4.04 -26.92
N LEU A 28 8.24 2.95 -26.52
CA LEU A 28 6.96 2.45 -27.07
C LEU A 28 5.74 3.05 -26.31
N GLY A 29 5.84 4.28 -25.80
CA GLY A 29 4.92 4.83 -24.79
C GLY A 29 3.66 5.55 -25.31
N LEU A 30 3.57 5.92 -26.58
CA LEU A 30 2.48 6.81 -27.04
C LEU A 30 1.17 6.10 -27.43
N ALA A 31 1.23 4.84 -27.87
CA ALA A 31 0.06 4.15 -28.45
C ALA A 31 -0.93 3.59 -27.41
N VAL A 32 -0.47 3.28 -26.20
CA VAL A 32 -1.30 2.69 -25.13
C VAL A 32 -2.11 3.77 -24.40
N VAL A 33 -1.55 4.97 -24.24
CA VAL A 33 -2.20 6.11 -23.56
C VAL A 33 -3.41 6.63 -24.36
N GLY A 34 -3.33 6.66 -25.69
CA GLY A 34 -4.42 7.14 -26.55
C GLY A 34 -5.69 6.28 -26.49
N LYS A 35 -5.58 4.96 -26.28
CA LYS A 35 -6.74 4.06 -26.19
C LYS A 35 -7.44 4.12 -24.83
N ALA A 36 -6.70 4.38 -23.75
CA ALA A 36 -7.26 4.56 -22.41
C ALA A 36 -8.07 5.87 -22.30
N GLY A 37 -7.58 6.95 -22.93
CA GLY A 37 -8.30 8.23 -23.00
C GLY A 37 -9.65 8.15 -23.73
N LEU A 38 -9.72 7.36 -24.81
CA LEU A 38 -10.95 7.12 -25.57
C LEU A 38 -12.00 6.31 -24.78
N CYS A 39 -11.56 5.42 -23.89
CA CYS A 39 -12.46 4.65 -23.02
C CYS A 39 -13.13 5.52 -21.94
N LEU A 40 -12.45 6.56 -21.43
CA LEU A 40 -13.03 7.46 -20.42
C LEU A 40 -14.15 8.33 -20.98
N SER A 41 -14.01 8.83 -22.22
CA SER A 41 -15.07 9.61 -22.89
C SER A 41 -16.30 8.76 -23.21
N LEU A 42 -16.11 7.47 -23.52
CA LEU A 42 -17.22 6.52 -23.68
C LEU A 42 -17.91 6.18 -22.35
N LEU A 43 -17.16 6.05 -21.24
CA LEU A 43 -17.72 5.78 -19.91
C LEU A 43 -18.58 6.95 -19.40
N ALA A 44 -18.13 8.20 -19.57
CA ALA A 44 -18.89 9.40 -19.24
C ALA A 44 -20.19 9.52 -20.07
N SER A 45 -20.15 9.06 -21.33
CA SER A 45 -21.32 9.01 -22.20
C SER A 45 -22.29 7.88 -21.85
N HIS A 46 -21.82 6.78 -21.26
CA HIS A 46 -22.68 5.65 -20.88
C HIS A 46 -23.36 5.85 -19.51
N ILE A 47 -22.66 6.45 -18.54
CA ILE A 47 -23.22 6.79 -17.21
C ILE A 47 -24.35 7.83 -17.33
N THR A 48 -24.29 8.73 -18.32
CA THR A 48 -25.33 9.73 -18.57
C THR A 48 -26.54 9.17 -19.33
N ASN A 49 -26.45 7.97 -19.90
CA ASN A 49 -27.44 7.43 -20.83
C ASN A 49 -28.13 6.14 -20.35
N SER A 50 -27.75 5.57 -19.19
CA SER A 50 -28.46 4.42 -18.63
C SER A 50 -29.77 4.87 -17.95
N LYS A 51 -30.90 4.67 -18.64
CA LYS A 51 -32.27 4.83 -18.11
C LYS A 51 -32.70 3.71 -17.15
N ASP A 52 -31.79 3.09 -16.40
CA ASP A 52 -32.14 2.10 -15.39
C ASP A 52 -32.19 2.73 -14.00
N THR A 53 -33.42 2.97 -13.56
CA THR A 53 -33.79 3.55 -12.27
C THR A 53 -33.56 2.56 -11.13
N ARG A 54 -32.59 2.85 -10.25
CA ARG A 54 -32.63 2.46 -8.83
C ARG A 54 -32.06 3.55 -7.92
N PRO A 55 -32.81 4.62 -7.60
CA PRO A 55 -32.41 5.58 -6.59
C PRO A 55 -32.99 5.20 -5.22
N ALA A 56 -32.13 4.96 -4.21
CA ALA A 56 -32.42 5.23 -2.77
C ALA A 56 -31.37 4.69 -1.78
N ALA A 57 -30.43 3.82 -2.16
CA ALA A 57 -29.54 3.17 -1.16
C ALA A 57 -28.20 3.88 -0.89
N PHE A 58 -27.81 4.86 -1.72
CA PHE A 58 -26.44 5.40 -1.68
C PHE A 58 -26.24 6.54 -0.66
N SER A 59 -27.28 7.33 -0.37
CA SER A 59 -27.17 8.46 0.58
C SER A 59 -27.00 8.04 2.04
N ALA A 60 -27.23 6.76 2.38
CA ALA A 60 -27.13 6.28 3.76
C ALA A 60 -25.74 5.74 4.13
N LEU A 61 -24.87 5.43 3.16
CA LEU A 61 -23.52 4.93 3.42
C LEU A 61 -22.45 6.03 3.43
N ILE A 62 -22.76 7.20 2.89
CA ILE A 62 -21.90 8.39 2.90
C ILE A 62 -22.53 9.37 3.87
N GLY A 63 -22.25 9.21 5.16
CA GLY A 63 -22.70 10.15 6.18
C GLY A 63 -22.20 11.55 5.85
N GLY A 64 -23.12 12.44 5.47
CA GLY A 64 -22.84 13.86 5.27
C GLY A 64 -23.60 14.45 4.07
N SER A 65 -24.73 15.09 4.36
CA SER A 65 -25.36 16.07 3.48
C SER A 65 -24.38 17.22 3.25
N GLY A 66 -23.70 17.21 2.10
CA GLY A 66 -22.81 18.28 1.67
C GLY A 66 -22.85 18.38 0.15
N PHE A 67 -23.35 19.52 -0.34
CA PHE A 67 -23.25 19.95 -1.72
C PHE A 67 -21.85 19.63 -2.31
N LEU A 68 -21.82 19.13 -3.54
CA LEU A 68 -20.60 18.95 -4.32
C LEU A 68 -19.87 20.30 -4.46
N ASP A 69 -18.84 20.49 -3.64
CA ASP A 69 -17.92 21.61 -3.73
C ASP A 69 -17.10 21.49 -5.03
N CYS A 70 -17.15 22.51 -5.90
CA CYS A 70 -16.40 22.60 -7.16
C CYS A 70 -14.90 22.33 -7.00
N SER A 71 -14.34 22.52 -5.81
CA SER A 71 -12.93 22.21 -5.50
C SER A 71 -12.61 20.70 -5.59
N LYS A 72 -13.59 19.81 -5.34
CA LYS A 72 -13.42 18.35 -5.33
C LYS A 72 -13.48 17.73 -6.72
N THR A 73 -14.28 18.33 -7.62
CA THR A 73 -14.36 17.93 -9.03
C THR A 73 -13.07 18.28 -9.77
N ALA A 74 -12.45 19.42 -9.43
CA ALA A 74 -11.18 19.85 -10.03
C ALA A 74 -10.03 18.87 -9.74
N VAL A 75 -9.93 18.30 -8.53
CA VAL A 75 -8.88 17.32 -8.17
C VAL A 75 -9.02 16.04 -9.00
N THR A 76 -10.24 15.58 -9.24
CA THR A 76 -10.50 14.36 -10.06
C THR A 76 -10.13 14.60 -11.53
N THR A 77 -10.49 15.76 -12.08
CA THR A 77 -10.19 16.11 -13.49
C THR A 77 -8.70 16.41 -13.73
N ILE A 78 -8.01 17.05 -12.76
CA ILE A 78 -6.58 17.38 -12.88
C ILE A 78 -5.72 16.09 -12.86
N ILE A 79 -6.06 15.09 -12.05
CA ILE A 79 -5.32 13.82 -11.99
C ILE A 79 -5.45 13.03 -13.31
N ILE A 80 -6.60 13.12 -13.99
CA ILE A 80 -6.84 12.45 -15.28
C ILE A 80 -6.02 13.10 -16.42
N LEU A 81 -5.73 14.41 -16.35
CA LEU A 81 -5.05 15.15 -17.41
C LEU A 81 -3.53 15.27 -17.24
N VAL A 82 -3.02 15.26 -16.00
CA VAL A 82 -1.57 15.41 -15.72
C VAL A 82 -0.76 14.14 -16.09
N GLY A 83 -1.40 12.97 -16.17
CA GLY A 83 -0.74 11.71 -16.57
C GLY A 83 -0.22 11.65 -18.01
N GLY A 84 -0.52 12.66 -18.85
CA GLY A 84 -0.17 12.69 -20.27
C GLY A 84 1.01 13.58 -20.67
N GLY A 85 1.71 14.24 -19.74
CA GLY A 85 2.83 15.13 -20.09
C GLY A 85 2.43 16.39 -20.89
N ILE A 86 1.19 16.84 -20.77
CA ILE A 86 0.69 18.05 -21.43
C ILE A 86 0.79 19.23 -20.46
N ASN A 87 1.60 20.24 -20.80
CA ASN A 87 1.56 21.54 -20.12
C ASN A 87 0.31 22.30 -20.55
N ILE A 88 -0.59 22.62 -19.60
CA ILE A 88 -1.77 23.45 -19.84
C ILE A 88 -1.59 24.76 -19.06
N SER A 89 -1.63 25.88 -19.77
CA SER A 89 -1.74 27.21 -19.16
C SER A 89 -3.19 27.66 -19.23
N ILE A 90 -3.82 27.92 -18.09
CA ILE A 90 -5.22 28.38 -18.01
C ILE A 90 -5.18 29.89 -17.69
N SER A 91 -5.59 30.71 -18.66
CA SER A 91 -5.96 32.11 -18.40
C SER A 91 -7.47 32.19 -18.29
N ALA A 92 -7.98 32.61 -17.14
CA ALA A 92 -9.40 32.84 -16.93
C ALA A 92 -9.74 34.28 -17.34
N ASN A 93 -10.50 34.45 -18.42
CA ASN A 93 -11.30 35.65 -18.61
C ASN A 93 -12.76 35.30 -18.39
N THR A 94 -13.42 36.10 -17.56
CA THR A 94 -14.86 36.09 -17.28
C THR A 94 -15.63 36.33 -18.57
N THR A 95 -15.90 35.27 -19.34
CA THR A 95 -17.14 35.00 -20.10
C THR A 95 -16.97 33.63 -20.76
N THR A 96 -17.99 32.79 -20.64
CA THR A 96 -18.10 31.39 -21.05
C THR A 96 -17.61 31.09 -22.48
N THR A 97 -16.35 30.71 -22.68
CA THR A 97 -15.83 29.80 -23.72
C THR A 97 -14.38 29.46 -23.37
N ALA A 98 -14.03 28.18 -23.21
CA ALA A 98 -12.64 27.73 -23.02
C ALA A 98 -12.04 27.34 -24.38
N THR A 99 -11.03 28.09 -24.84
CA THR A 99 -10.25 27.74 -26.04
C THR A 99 -8.98 27.02 -25.63
N ILE A 100 -8.76 25.81 -26.14
CA ILE A 100 -7.55 25.02 -25.90
C ILE A 100 -6.52 25.37 -26.97
N THR A 101 -5.39 25.97 -26.58
CA THR A 101 -4.25 26.22 -27.48
C THR A 101 -3.12 25.26 -27.12
N THR A 102 -2.63 24.49 -28.10
CA THR A 102 -1.50 23.56 -27.95
C THR A 102 -0.24 24.24 -28.48
N THR A 103 0.79 24.42 -27.66
CA THR A 103 2.08 24.96 -28.11
C THR A 103 3.18 23.93 -27.82
N SER A 104 3.92 23.54 -28.85
CA SER A 104 5.12 22.70 -28.74
C SER A 104 6.35 23.59 -28.73
N THR A 105 7.10 23.60 -27.64
CA THR A 105 8.43 24.22 -27.57
C THR A 105 9.47 23.12 -27.37
N MET A 106 10.29 22.87 -28.39
CA MET A 106 11.53 22.12 -28.22
C MET A 106 12.55 23.05 -27.54
N ALA A 107 12.93 22.73 -26.30
CA ALA A 107 13.98 23.43 -25.58
C ALA A 107 15.30 22.64 -25.67
N THR A 108 16.26 23.20 -26.40
CA THR A 108 17.65 22.75 -26.50
C THR A 108 18.37 23.04 -25.17
N THR A 109 19.02 22.03 -24.57
CA THR A 109 19.76 22.17 -23.31
C THR A 109 21.10 22.86 -23.56
N GLN A 110 21.31 24.05 -22.98
CA GLN A 110 22.66 24.60 -22.76
C GLN A 110 23.08 24.36 -21.32
N THR A 111 24.22 23.69 -21.16
CA THR A 111 24.92 23.43 -19.90
C THR A 111 25.54 24.73 -19.38
N GLN A 112 25.20 25.15 -18.15
CA GLN A 112 25.99 26.14 -17.42
C GLN A 112 26.52 25.54 -16.12
N THR A 113 27.83 25.35 -16.11
CA THR A 113 28.67 25.11 -14.94
C THR A 113 28.85 26.43 -14.19
N GLN A 114 28.51 26.48 -12.90
CA GLN A 114 29.01 27.54 -12.01
C GLN A 114 29.62 26.93 -10.75
N ALA A 115 30.93 27.12 -10.65
CA ALA A 115 31.70 27.06 -9.42
C ALA A 115 31.76 28.47 -8.83
N ARG A 116 31.58 28.64 -7.52
CA ARG A 116 32.38 29.58 -6.71
C ARG A 116 32.11 29.51 -5.20
N GLN A 117 33.23 29.36 -4.50
CA GLN A 117 33.72 30.18 -3.38
C GLN A 117 33.09 30.09 -1.99
N THR A 118 33.90 29.47 -1.14
CA THR A 118 34.17 29.78 0.27
C THR A 118 34.39 31.28 0.55
N SER A 119 33.78 31.78 1.63
CA SER A 119 34.31 32.92 2.37
C SER A 119 34.12 32.71 3.89
N SER A 120 35.25 32.85 4.58
CA SER A 120 35.45 32.88 6.01
C SER A 120 35.06 34.23 6.61
N SER A 121 34.50 34.25 7.81
CA SER A 121 34.60 35.39 8.71
C SER A 121 34.75 34.94 10.15
N SER A 122 35.90 35.31 10.71
CA SER A 122 36.26 35.28 12.13
C SER A 122 36.04 36.67 12.72
N SER A 123 35.46 36.76 13.92
CA SER A 123 35.88 37.75 14.92
C SER A 123 35.38 37.38 16.32
N SER A 124 36.33 37.46 17.24
CA SER A 124 36.29 37.24 18.67
C SER A 124 35.91 38.52 19.42
N SER A 125 35.28 38.38 20.60
CA SER A 125 35.56 39.26 21.74
C SER A 125 35.14 38.62 23.06
N SER A 126 36.14 38.48 23.93
CA SER A 126 36.14 38.08 25.34
C SER A 126 35.71 39.22 26.27
N SER A 127 35.06 38.88 27.39
CA SER A 127 35.23 39.62 28.64
C SER A 127 35.01 38.70 29.85
N SER A 128 35.89 38.87 30.82
CA SER A 128 36.07 38.12 32.06
C SER A 128 35.72 39.00 33.26
N SER A 129 35.12 38.45 34.31
CA SER A 129 35.30 38.97 35.68
C SER A 129 34.93 37.97 36.78
N SER A 130 35.96 37.65 37.56
CA SER A 130 36.04 37.49 39.03
C SER A 130 35.12 36.54 39.81
N SER A 131 35.83 35.64 40.51
CA SER A 131 35.47 34.78 41.64
C SER A 131 35.00 35.51 42.91
N SER A 132 34.05 34.90 43.62
CA SER A 132 33.97 34.97 45.09
C SER A 132 33.50 33.62 45.66
N SER A 133 34.25 33.15 46.66
CA SER A 133 34.02 31.92 47.41
C SER A 133 33.20 32.22 48.67
N SER A 134 32.13 31.47 48.90
CA SER A 134 31.55 31.32 50.24
C SER A 134 30.97 29.90 50.42
N SER A 135 31.40 29.27 51.51
CA SER A 135 31.03 27.94 51.97
C SER A 135 29.87 28.03 52.95
N SER A 136 28.72 27.40 52.65
CA SER A 136 27.65 27.17 53.64
C SER A 136 26.81 25.93 53.30
N SER A 137 26.96 24.89 54.13
CA SER A 137 25.96 23.92 54.61
C SER A 137 24.85 23.42 53.66
N ALA A 138 24.90 22.13 53.36
CA ALA A 138 23.90 21.35 52.66
C ALA A 138 22.55 21.25 53.43
N SER A 139 21.44 21.52 52.74
CA SER A 139 20.12 21.01 53.09
C SER A 139 19.55 20.27 51.88
N LEU A 140 19.11 19.02 52.06
CA LEU A 140 18.41 18.25 51.04
C LEU A 140 17.03 18.86 50.81
N ALA A 141 16.92 19.71 49.79
CA ALA A 141 15.64 20.12 49.25
C ALA A 141 15.15 19.03 48.27
N THR A 142 14.13 18.28 48.68
CA THR A 142 13.34 17.42 47.78
C THR A 142 12.77 18.29 46.67
N THR A 143 13.43 18.27 45.52
CA THR A 143 12.93 18.93 44.32
C THR A 143 11.81 18.06 43.77
N THR A 144 10.57 18.41 44.10
CA THR A 144 9.40 17.93 43.37
C THR A 144 9.54 18.38 41.92
N ILE A 145 9.93 17.44 41.05
CA ILE A 145 9.93 17.64 39.61
C ILE A 145 8.47 17.97 39.23
N PRO A 146 8.17 19.17 38.71
CA PRO A 146 6.83 19.46 38.23
C PRO A 146 6.48 18.45 37.14
N PRO A 147 5.22 17.98 37.06
CA PRO A 147 4.83 17.04 36.02
C PRO A 147 5.24 17.64 34.68
N VAL A 148 6.12 16.95 33.96
CA VAL A 148 6.52 17.33 32.60
C VAL A 148 5.21 17.45 31.83
N SER A 149 4.83 18.68 31.48
CA SER A 149 3.77 18.91 30.52
C SER A 149 4.30 18.38 29.20
N VAL A 150 4.02 17.12 28.93
CA VAL A 150 4.26 16.54 27.61
C VAL A 150 3.39 17.35 26.68
N ASN A 151 4.00 18.32 26.00
CA ASN A 151 3.36 19.05 24.93
C ASN A 151 3.10 18.01 23.84
N ARG A 152 1.91 17.38 23.89
CA ARG A 152 1.52 16.27 23.01
C ARG A 152 1.38 16.86 21.63
N HIS A 153 2.43 16.79 20.83
CA HIS A 153 2.28 16.94 19.39
C HIS A 153 1.28 15.87 18.95
N LYS A 154 0.09 16.31 18.50
CA LYS A 154 -1.00 15.44 18.04
C LYS A 154 -0.56 14.49 16.90
N ASP A 155 0.58 14.78 16.30
CA ASP A 155 1.16 14.09 15.15
C ASP A 155 2.34 13.17 15.50
N SER A 156 2.63 12.93 16.78
CA SER A 156 3.68 11.99 17.17
C SER A 156 3.23 10.54 16.92
N PHE A 157 3.97 9.82 16.08
CA PHE A 157 3.80 8.38 15.86
C PHE A 157 4.43 7.51 16.96
N ARG A 158 4.84 8.10 18.10
CA ARG A 158 5.13 7.34 19.32
C ARG A 158 3.83 7.01 20.05
N SER A 159 3.46 5.73 20.11
CA SER A 159 2.36 5.27 20.95
C SER A 159 2.76 5.31 22.43
N THR A 160 2.05 6.11 23.23
CA THR A 160 2.22 6.10 24.70
C THR A 160 1.10 5.32 25.38
N TRP A 161 -0.07 5.24 24.74
CA TRP A 161 -1.23 4.53 25.26
C TRP A 161 -0.98 3.05 25.64
N PRO A 162 -0.12 2.25 24.96
CA PRO A 162 0.10 0.86 25.37
C PRO A 162 0.77 0.74 26.74
N LEU A 163 1.53 1.77 27.16
CA LEU A 163 2.22 1.85 28.44
C LEU A 163 1.39 2.55 29.53
N ALA A 164 0.29 3.21 29.15
CA ALA A 164 -0.61 3.87 30.08
C ALA A 164 -1.43 2.84 30.87
N ASP A 165 -2.00 3.28 32.00
CA ASP A 165 -2.91 2.44 32.80
C ASP A 165 -4.10 1.98 31.93
N ARG A 166 -4.38 0.67 31.95
CA ARG A 166 -5.47 0.03 31.21
C ARG A 166 -6.83 0.62 31.52
N SER A 167 -7.02 1.21 32.71
CA SER A 167 -8.23 1.94 33.08
C SER A 167 -8.53 3.10 32.11
N THR A 168 -7.47 3.76 31.61
CA THR A 168 -7.55 4.92 30.70
C THR A 168 -7.81 4.56 29.24
N TRP A 169 -7.74 3.27 28.89
CA TRP A 169 -7.89 2.85 27.50
C TRP A 169 -9.32 3.02 27.01
N ASN A 170 -9.46 3.65 25.85
CA ASN A 170 -10.74 3.71 25.14
C ASN A 170 -11.12 2.35 24.53
N PHE A 171 -12.34 2.27 24.00
CA PHE A 171 -12.85 1.04 23.40
C PHE A 171 -11.93 0.46 22.30
N TYR A 172 -11.44 1.30 21.39
CA TYR A 172 -10.60 0.88 20.27
C TYR A 172 -9.22 0.36 20.72
N GLN A 173 -8.61 1.02 21.70
CA GLN A 173 -7.35 0.58 22.30
C GLN A 173 -7.51 -0.79 22.96
N ARG A 174 -8.60 -0.98 23.74
CA ARG A 174 -8.95 -2.28 24.33
C ARG A 174 -9.20 -3.34 23.26
N ALA A 175 -9.84 -2.98 22.15
CA ALA A 175 -10.10 -3.89 21.03
C ALA A 175 -8.81 -4.35 20.35
N LEU A 176 -7.89 -3.43 20.03
CA LEU A 176 -6.58 -3.78 19.44
C LEU A 176 -5.79 -4.73 20.33
N VAL A 177 -5.73 -4.46 21.65
CA VAL A 177 -5.01 -5.32 22.58
C VAL A 177 -5.68 -6.70 22.71
N ARG A 178 -7.01 -6.75 22.80
CA ARG A 178 -7.76 -8.03 22.82
C ARG A 178 -7.53 -8.85 21.55
N MET A 179 -7.40 -8.18 20.41
CA MET A 179 -7.08 -8.83 19.13
C MET A 179 -5.59 -9.16 19.00
N ASN A 180 -4.74 -8.84 19.97
CA ASN A 180 -3.28 -9.00 19.92
C ASN A 180 -2.63 -8.23 18.73
N LEU A 181 -3.11 -7.01 18.51
CA LEU A 181 -2.68 -6.07 17.45
C LEU A 181 -2.03 -4.81 18.03
N ALA A 182 -1.49 -4.88 19.24
CA ALA A 182 -0.80 -3.73 19.83
C ALA A 182 0.49 -3.42 19.03
N PRO A 183 0.71 -2.18 18.58
CA PRO A 183 1.79 -1.81 17.66
C PRO A 183 3.19 -1.87 18.29
N THR A 184 3.29 -1.86 19.62
CA THR A 184 4.55 -1.90 20.35
C THR A 184 4.64 -3.18 21.16
N ASP A 185 5.73 -3.92 20.98
CA ASP A 185 6.11 -4.99 21.89
C ASP A 185 6.41 -4.37 23.25
N LEU A 186 5.42 -4.40 24.14
CA LEU A 186 5.53 -4.07 25.55
C LEU A 186 6.56 -5.01 26.21
N GLY A 187 7.84 -4.69 26.09
CA GLY A 187 8.95 -5.36 26.79
C GLY A 187 9.78 -6.37 26.00
N ARG A 188 9.65 -6.49 24.67
CA ARG A 188 10.54 -7.34 23.85
C ARG A 188 11.12 -6.55 22.67
N SER A 189 12.44 -6.40 22.62
CA SER A 189 13.13 -5.79 21.48
C SER A 189 13.21 -6.79 20.33
N ALA A 190 12.75 -6.39 19.13
CA ALA A 190 12.97 -7.17 17.91
C ALA A 190 14.49 -7.24 17.60
N PRO A 191 14.97 -8.33 16.95
CA PRO A 191 16.35 -8.42 16.49
C PRO A 191 16.75 -7.24 15.60
N LYS A 192 17.98 -6.76 15.78
CA LYS A 192 18.60 -5.76 14.91
C LYS A 192 19.65 -6.44 14.07
N HIS A 193 19.71 -6.06 12.80
CA HIS A 193 20.59 -6.66 11.80
C HIS A 193 21.39 -5.57 11.12
N ALA A 194 22.64 -5.87 10.76
CA ALA A 194 23.37 -5.01 9.84
C ALA A 194 22.69 -5.07 8.46
N LYS A 195 22.79 -3.98 7.69
CA LYS A 195 22.19 -3.93 6.34
C LYS A 195 22.74 -4.99 5.39
N THR A 196 23.97 -5.47 5.67
CA THR A 196 24.67 -6.54 4.94
C THR A 196 24.34 -7.95 5.42
N ASP A 197 23.59 -8.10 6.51
CA ASP A 197 23.17 -9.42 6.99
C ASP A 197 22.20 -10.03 5.98
N LYS A 198 22.24 -11.35 5.84
CA LYS A 198 21.33 -12.06 4.93
C LYS A 198 19.86 -11.85 5.32
N THR A 199 19.00 -11.68 4.33
CA THR A 199 17.56 -11.45 4.51
C THR A 199 16.77 -12.70 4.11
N PRO A 200 16.06 -13.37 5.03
CA PRO A 200 15.31 -14.59 4.76
C PRO A 200 14.32 -14.43 3.61
N HIS A 201 14.37 -15.33 2.62
CA HIS A 201 13.39 -15.40 1.54
C HIS A 201 12.05 -15.95 2.03
N VAL A 202 10.94 -15.42 1.50
CA VAL A 202 9.60 -16.02 1.68
C VAL A 202 9.06 -16.48 0.32
N ALA A 203 8.93 -17.79 0.16
CA ALA A 203 8.50 -18.39 -1.08
C ALA A 203 7.04 -18.04 -1.44
N GLN A 204 6.84 -17.71 -2.72
CA GLN A 204 5.55 -17.38 -3.35
C GLN A 204 4.44 -18.41 -3.04
N TRP A 205 4.75 -19.71 -3.10
CA TRP A 205 3.75 -20.76 -2.89
C TRP A 205 3.08 -20.67 -1.51
N SER A 206 3.83 -20.33 -0.46
CA SER A 206 3.28 -20.20 0.90
C SER A 206 2.30 -19.03 1.02
N GLN A 207 2.58 -17.96 0.26
CA GLN A 207 1.71 -16.78 0.15
C GLN A 207 0.43 -17.14 -0.59
N HIS A 208 0.53 -17.81 -1.76
CA HIS A 208 -0.62 -18.29 -2.53
C HIS A 208 -1.52 -19.20 -1.71
N VAL A 209 -0.94 -20.14 -0.94
CA VAL A 209 -1.70 -21.04 -0.07
C VAL A 209 -2.46 -20.25 1.00
N PHE A 210 -1.81 -19.30 1.68
CA PHE A 210 -2.49 -18.46 2.67
C PHE A 210 -3.66 -17.67 2.06
N ILE A 211 -3.42 -16.98 0.95
CA ILE A 211 -4.41 -16.14 0.27
C ILE A 211 -5.59 -16.97 -0.21
N LEU A 212 -5.32 -18.04 -0.96
CA LEU A 212 -6.37 -18.86 -1.55
C LEU A 212 -7.16 -19.61 -0.48
N PHE A 213 -6.51 -20.13 0.57
CA PHE A 213 -7.23 -20.81 1.64
C PHE A 213 -8.26 -19.90 2.30
N HIS A 214 -7.87 -18.68 2.68
CA HIS A 214 -8.78 -17.75 3.36
C HIS A 214 -9.84 -17.19 2.40
N ALA A 215 -9.46 -16.88 1.15
CA ALA A 215 -10.42 -16.44 0.14
C ALA A 215 -11.46 -17.51 -0.18
N LEU A 216 -11.04 -18.78 -0.31
CA LEU A 216 -11.93 -19.90 -0.62
C LEU A 216 -12.80 -20.30 0.58
N ALA A 217 -12.31 -20.20 1.81
CA ALA A 217 -13.12 -20.44 3.01
C ALA A 217 -14.37 -19.56 3.04
N ALA A 218 -14.26 -18.28 2.63
CA ALA A 218 -15.41 -17.38 2.51
C ALA A 218 -16.42 -17.85 1.45
N LEU A 219 -15.93 -18.36 0.31
CA LEU A 219 -16.76 -18.90 -0.77
C LEU A 219 -17.45 -20.21 -0.36
N VAL A 220 -16.78 -21.08 0.39
CA VAL A 220 -17.34 -22.35 0.89
C VAL A 220 -18.51 -22.09 1.83
N VAL A 221 -18.38 -21.12 2.76
CA VAL A 221 -19.51 -20.75 3.64
C VAL A 221 -20.65 -20.16 2.84
N HIS A 222 -20.37 -19.28 1.88
CA HIS A 222 -21.40 -18.74 0.98
C HIS A 222 -22.11 -19.87 0.23
N GLN A 223 -21.37 -20.81 -0.36
CA GLN A 223 -21.95 -21.98 -1.03
C GLN A 223 -22.81 -22.80 -0.08
N GLY A 224 -22.35 -23.05 1.15
CA GLY A 224 -23.13 -23.76 2.17
C GLY A 224 -24.48 -23.09 2.43
N ILE A 225 -24.52 -21.76 2.52
CA ILE A 225 -25.78 -21.02 2.69
C ILE A 225 -26.69 -21.18 1.46
N VAL A 226 -26.14 -21.11 0.24
CA VAL A 226 -26.92 -21.32 -0.99
C VAL A 226 -27.47 -22.75 -1.03
N SER A 227 -26.66 -23.75 -0.70
CA SER A 227 -27.08 -25.15 -0.66
C SER A 227 -28.17 -25.43 0.38
N LEU A 228 -28.12 -24.76 1.54
CA LEU A 228 -29.12 -24.92 2.61
C LEU A 228 -30.44 -24.18 2.33
N THR A 229 -30.38 -23.04 1.64
CA THR A 229 -31.55 -22.16 1.46
C THR A 229 -32.15 -22.21 0.05
N GLY A 230 -31.42 -22.78 -0.93
CA GLY A 230 -31.76 -22.74 -2.35
C GLY A 230 -31.72 -21.32 -2.95
N ARG A 231 -31.13 -20.33 -2.26
CA ARG A 231 -31.18 -18.92 -2.66
C ARG A 231 -29.82 -18.25 -2.53
N GLY A 232 -29.45 -17.47 -3.55
CA GLY A 232 -28.29 -16.57 -3.48
C GLY A 232 -28.43 -15.52 -2.38
N LEU A 233 -27.32 -15.19 -1.73
CA LEU A 233 -27.27 -14.18 -0.67
C LEU A 233 -27.83 -12.84 -1.14
N HIS A 234 -28.64 -12.20 -0.30
CA HIS A 234 -29.03 -10.81 -0.52
C HIS A 234 -27.78 -9.91 -0.47
N PRO A 235 -27.64 -8.88 -1.33
CA PRO A 235 -26.43 -8.06 -1.41
C PRO A 235 -25.97 -7.48 -0.06
N PHE A 236 -26.91 -7.08 0.80
CA PHE A 236 -26.57 -6.64 2.16
C PHE A 236 -25.81 -7.71 2.97
N TRP A 237 -26.30 -8.95 2.99
CA TRP A 237 -25.66 -10.05 3.73
C TRP A 237 -24.37 -10.50 3.05
N LEU A 238 -24.32 -10.49 1.72
CA LEU A 238 -23.11 -10.74 0.96
C LEU A 238 -22.00 -9.77 1.37
N VAL A 239 -22.23 -8.47 1.28
CA VAL A 239 -21.20 -7.46 1.60
C VAL A 239 -20.73 -7.64 3.03
N ASN A 240 -21.63 -7.77 4.00
CA ASN A 240 -21.23 -7.96 5.40
C ASN A 240 -20.42 -9.25 5.62
N TRP A 241 -20.81 -10.37 4.99
CA TRP A 241 -20.07 -11.63 5.08
C TRP A 241 -18.65 -11.51 4.53
N TYR A 242 -18.50 -10.97 3.33
CA TYR A 242 -17.19 -10.84 2.68
C TYR A 242 -16.32 -9.78 3.34
N VAL A 243 -16.90 -8.71 3.89
CA VAL A 243 -16.17 -7.73 4.72
C VAL A 243 -15.65 -8.40 5.97
N PHE A 244 -16.48 -9.17 6.66
CA PHE A 244 -16.06 -9.93 7.83
C PHE A 244 -14.93 -10.91 7.48
N ALA A 245 -15.07 -11.70 6.42
CA ALA A 245 -14.07 -12.67 6.00
C ALA A 245 -12.73 -12.02 5.59
N MET A 246 -12.79 -10.89 4.87
CA MET A 246 -11.59 -10.11 4.51
C MET A 246 -10.90 -9.58 5.77
N ASN A 247 -11.62 -8.89 6.66
CA ASN A 247 -11.02 -8.34 7.87
C ASN A 247 -10.47 -9.43 8.80
N PHE A 248 -11.14 -10.59 8.88
CA PHE A 248 -10.63 -11.73 9.61
C PHE A 248 -9.28 -12.21 9.06
N THR A 249 -9.16 -12.28 7.74
CA THR A 249 -7.92 -12.66 7.04
C THR A 249 -6.81 -11.64 7.27
N LEU A 250 -7.12 -10.35 7.15
CA LEU A 250 -6.16 -9.27 7.41
C LEU A 250 -5.68 -9.27 8.86
N ILE A 251 -6.55 -9.50 9.84
CA ILE A 251 -6.16 -9.59 11.25
C ILE A 251 -5.21 -10.77 11.47
N LYS A 252 -5.43 -11.92 10.81
CA LYS A 252 -4.52 -13.05 10.87
C LYS A 252 -3.16 -12.74 10.24
N GLU A 253 -3.17 -12.11 9.08
CA GLU A 253 -1.97 -11.67 8.38
C GLU A 253 -1.14 -10.72 9.25
N ILE A 254 -1.77 -9.70 9.86
CA ILE A 254 -1.09 -8.77 10.76
C ILE A 254 -0.46 -9.52 11.96
N LYS A 255 -1.16 -10.49 12.55
CA LYS A 255 -0.60 -11.33 13.63
C LYS A 255 0.60 -12.15 13.17
N ILE A 256 0.59 -12.66 11.95
CA ILE A 256 1.73 -13.37 11.36
C ILE A 256 2.90 -12.40 11.18
N LEU A 257 2.65 -11.22 10.61
CA LEU A 257 3.66 -10.18 10.45
C LEU A 257 4.27 -9.74 11.77
N THR A 258 3.48 -9.61 12.83
CA THR A 258 3.99 -9.35 14.19
C THR A 258 4.91 -10.48 14.66
N ARG A 259 4.55 -11.76 14.43
CA ARG A 259 5.40 -12.91 14.77
C ARG A 259 6.70 -12.92 13.95
N LEU A 260 6.63 -12.62 12.66
CA LEU A 260 7.80 -12.57 11.78
C LEU A 260 8.72 -11.40 12.14
N GLY A 261 8.18 -10.22 12.42
CA GLY A 261 8.97 -9.06 12.88
C GLY A 261 9.69 -9.34 14.20
N ARG A 262 9.06 -10.08 15.13
CA ARG A 262 9.72 -10.54 16.36
C ARG A 262 10.85 -11.53 16.11
N ARG A 263 10.74 -12.36 15.06
CA ARG A 263 11.71 -13.41 14.75
C ARG A 263 12.88 -12.90 13.90
N HIS A 264 12.61 -12.04 12.94
CA HIS A 264 13.55 -11.62 11.90
C HIS A 264 13.93 -10.14 11.98
N GLY A 265 13.28 -9.37 12.86
CA GLY A 265 13.47 -7.92 12.93
C GLY A 265 12.73 -7.16 11.84
N PHE A 266 13.11 -5.89 11.68
CA PHE A 266 12.53 -4.97 10.71
C PHE A 266 13.64 -4.34 9.87
N LEU A 267 13.33 -4.03 8.61
CA LEU A 267 14.18 -3.27 7.70
C LEU A 267 14.53 -1.93 8.36
N ASP A 268 15.78 -1.49 8.29
CA ASP A 268 16.27 -0.28 8.97
C ASP A 268 16.17 -0.30 10.51
N GLY A 269 15.95 -1.47 11.12
CA GLY A 269 15.71 -1.63 12.55
C GLY A 269 16.92 -1.30 13.43
N ASP A 270 18.13 -1.26 12.86
CA ASP A 270 19.35 -0.77 13.49
C ASP A 270 19.29 0.74 13.76
N VAL A 271 18.64 1.49 12.87
CA VAL A 271 18.49 2.95 12.93
C VAL A 271 17.20 3.38 13.63
N HIS A 272 16.04 2.85 13.21
CA HIS A 272 14.73 3.27 13.74
C HIS A 272 13.74 2.10 13.86
N GLY A 273 13.01 2.08 14.99
CA GLY A 273 11.92 1.12 15.21
C GLY A 273 10.73 1.36 14.27
N ARG A 274 9.75 0.47 14.27
CA ARG A 274 8.48 0.76 13.57
C ARG A 274 7.72 1.87 14.29
N ASP A 275 7.02 2.67 13.52
CA ASP A 275 6.11 3.69 14.00
C ASP A 275 4.97 3.04 14.78
N GLY A 276 4.57 3.69 15.87
CA GLY A 276 3.38 3.31 16.62
C GLY A 276 2.10 3.89 16.00
N ILE A 277 0.97 3.54 16.59
CA ILE A 277 -0.31 4.20 16.32
C ILE A 277 -0.43 5.44 17.24
N PRO A 278 -0.60 6.65 16.70
CA PRO A 278 -0.82 7.84 17.52
C PRO A 278 -1.97 7.65 18.51
N ASP A 279 -1.86 8.18 19.74
CA ASP A 279 -2.85 7.95 20.80
C ASP A 279 -4.27 8.38 20.39
N SER A 280 -4.39 9.49 19.66
CA SER A 280 -5.65 10.00 19.08
C SER A 280 -6.07 9.26 17.79
N GLY A 281 -5.14 8.55 17.15
CA GLY A 281 -5.31 7.92 15.84
C GLY A 281 -5.89 6.50 15.87
N VAL A 282 -6.03 5.88 17.06
CA VAL A 282 -6.45 4.48 17.19
C VAL A 282 -7.84 4.21 16.59
N GLY A 283 -8.80 5.11 16.83
CA GLY A 283 -10.14 5.00 16.24
C GLY A 283 -10.11 5.18 14.72
N LYS A 284 -9.27 6.10 14.20
CA LYS A 284 -9.12 6.33 12.76
C LYS A 284 -8.59 5.08 12.06
N VAL A 285 -7.56 4.42 12.61
CA VAL A 285 -7.02 3.16 12.10
C VAL A 285 -8.09 2.06 12.07
N PHE A 286 -8.86 1.92 13.15
CA PHE A 286 -9.91 0.89 13.21
C PHE A 286 -10.98 1.10 12.12
N TRP A 287 -11.45 2.34 11.96
CA TRP A 287 -12.48 2.65 10.97
C TRP A 287 -11.95 2.72 9.54
N SER A 288 -10.69 3.08 9.31
CA SER A 288 -10.15 3.14 7.94
C SER A 288 -10.05 1.74 7.32
N LEU A 289 -9.64 0.73 8.08
CA LEU A 289 -9.64 -0.67 7.61
C LEU A 289 -11.04 -1.14 7.21
N TYR A 290 -12.04 -0.86 8.07
CA TYR A 290 -13.43 -1.23 7.79
C TYR A 290 -13.98 -0.47 6.58
N LYS A 291 -13.70 0.84 6.47
CA LYS A 291 -14.11 1.66 5.31
C LYS A 291 -13.48 1.16 4.02
N THR A 292 -12.18 0.85 4.00
CA THR A 292 -11.49 0.33 2.81
C THR A 292 -12.12 -0.97 2.33
N THR A 293 -12.24 -1.95 3.23
CA THR A 293 -12.76 -3.28 2.87
C THR A 293 -14.25 -3.21 2.53
N GLY A 294 -15.04 -2.49 3.33
CA GLY A 294 -16.47 -2.29 3.15
C GLY A 294 -16.84 -1.63 1.82
N SER A 295 -16.22 -0.48 1.52
CA SER A 295 -16.52 0.26 0.31
C SER A 295 -16.15 -0.52 -0.96
N ARG A 296 -14.94 -1.10 -1.01
CA ARG A 296 -14.48 -1.95 -2.13
C ARG A 296 -15.47 -3.10 -2.38
N LEU A 297 -15.82 -3.85 -1.34
CA LEU A 297 -16.72 -5.00 -1.48
C LEU A 297 -18.16 -4.61 -1.82
N ALA A 298 -18.64 -3.48 -1.31
CA ALA A 298 -19.95 -2.95 -1.70
C ALA A 298 -19.98 -2.59 -3.19
N ALA A 299 -18.95 -1.90 -3.70
CA ALA A 299 -18.85 -1.56 -5.12
C ALA A 299 -18.73 -2.81 -6.00
N MET A 300 -17.92 -3.79 -5.59
CA MET A 300 -17.78 -5.06 -6.29
C MET A 300 -19.12 -5.81 -6.37
N ALA A 301 -19.83 -5.92 -5.25
CA ALA A 301 -21.13 -6.55 -5.19
C ALA A 301 -22.13 -5.84 -6.11
N TRP A 302 -22.15 -4.51 -6.08
CA TRP A 302 -23.04 -3.73 -6.94
C TRP A 302 -22.77 -3.96 -8.44
N LEU A 303 -21.50 -4.07 -8.84
CA LEU A 303 -21.09 -4.10 -10.24
C LEU A 303 -21.07 -5.51 -10.87
N SER A 304 -20.87 -6.55 -10.06
CA SER A 304 -20.47 -7.86 -10.58
C SER A 304 -21.14 -9.06 -9.90
N TYR A 305 -21.88 -8.86 -8.81
CA TYR A 305 -22.54 -9.97 -8.13
C TYR A 305 -23.92 -10.27 -8.73
N SER A 306 -24.10 -11.53 -9.11
CA SER A 306 -25.41 -12.08 -9.47
C SER A 306 -25.84 -13.10 -8.41
N ARG A 307 -27.11 -13.02 -7.99
CA ARG A 307 -27.71 -13.97 -7.03
C ARG A 307 -28.01 -15.33 -7.65
N ASP A 308 -28.01 -15.40 -8.98
CA ASP A 308 -28.38 -16.59 -9.74
C ASP A 308 -27.17 -17.49 -10.03
N VAL A 309 -25.96 -17.08 -9.62
CA VAL A 309 -24.72 -17.84 -9.81
C VAL A 309 -24.15 -18.23 -8.45
N ALA A 310 -24.28 -19.49 -8.08
CA ALA A 310 -23.69 -19.99 -6.83
C ALA A 310 -22.16 -20.07 -6.96
N PRO A 311 -21.40 -19.99 -5.85
CA PRO A 311 -19.95 -20.13 -5.90
C PRO A 311 -19.48 -21.44 -6.56
N ALA A 312 -20.12 -22.58 -6.27
CA ALA A 312 -19.76 -23.86 -6.85
C ALA A 312 -19.98 -23.91 -8.37
N ASP A 313 -21.03 -23.26 -8.88
CA ASP A 313 -21.32 -23.20 -10.32
C ASP A 313 -20.22 -22.44 -11.07
N ALA A 314 -19.72 -21.35 -10.46
CA ALA A 314 -18.60 -20.59 -11.02
C ALA A 314 -17.28 -21.36 -10.94
N LEU A 315 -16.94 -21.88 -9.74
CA LEU A 315 -15.65 -22.51 -9.46
C LEU A 315 -15.51 -23.92 -10.05
N GLY A 316 -16.60 -24.56 -10.45
CA GLY A 316 -16.60 -25.93 -11.00
C GLY A 316 -15.92 -26.05 -12.37
N SER A 317 -15.69 -24.95 -13.07
CA SER A 317 -15.07 -24.94 -14.39
C SER A 317 -13.55 -24.74 -14.33
N TRP A 318 -12.78 -25.64 -14.95
CA TRP A 318 -11.32 -25.44 -15.13
C TRP A 318 -10.99 -24.16 -15.92
N ALA A 319 -11.84 -23.78 -16.88
CA ALA A 319 -11.66 -22.55 -17.65
C ALA A 319 -11.81 -21.31 -16.75
N TRP A 320 -12.64 -21.38 -15.71
CA TRP A 320 -12.73 -20.32 -14.70
C TRP A 320 -11.41 -20.14 -13.98
N TRP A 321 -10.80 -21.22 -13.48
CA TRP A 321 -9.50 -21.16 -12.80
C TRP A 321 -8.38 -20.62 -13.70
N GLY A 322 -8.33 -21.06 -14.95
CA GLY A 322 -7.37 -20.53 -15.93
C GLY A 322 -7.53 -19.03 -16.16
N ARG A 323 -8.78 -18.55 -16.32
CA ARG A 323 -9.07 -17.11 -16.45
C ARG A 323 -8.74 -16.33 -15.18
N THR A 324 -9.15 -16.82 -14.01
CA THR A 324 -8.88 -16.19 -12.71
C THR A 324 -7.37 -16.07 -12.47
N ALA A 325 -6.58 -17.09 -12.83
CA ALA A 325 -5.13 -17.03 -12.72
C ALA A 325 -4.54 -15.88 -13.56
N VAL A 326 -4.98 -15.73 -14.81
CA VAL A 326 -4.54 -14.60 -15.66
C VAL A 326 -5.05 -13.26 -15.10
N GLN A 327 -6.29 -13.23 -14.60
CA GLN A 327 -6.89 -12.03 -14.01
C GLN A 327 -6.18 -11.57 -12.73
N ILE A 328 -5.61 -12.46 -11.91
CA ILE A 328 -4.82 -12.07 -10.73
C ILE A 328 -3.63 -11.18 -11.17
N GLY A 329 -2.82 -11.68 -12.10
CA GLY A 329 -1.66 -10.94 -12.61
C GLY A 329 -2.05 -9.65 -13.35
N LEU A 330 -3.04 -9.73 -14.24
CA LEU A 330 -3.52 -8.54 -14.98
C LEU A 330 -4.15 -7.50 -14.07
N TYR A 331 -4.96 -7.90 -13.09
CA TYR A 331 -5.60 -6.98 -12.17
C TYR A 331 -4.56 -6.23 -11.34
N GLN A 332 -3.51 -6.91 -10.86
CA GLN A 332 -2.39 -6.27 -10.20
C GLN A 332 -1.71 -5.24 -11.10
N LEU A 333 -1.41 -5.57 -12.36
CA LEU A 333 -0.80 -4.60 -13.29
C LEU A 333 -1.68 -3.37 -13.54
N VAL A 334 -2.98 -3.58 -13.74
CA VAL A 334 -3.93 -2.51 -14.06
C VAL A 334 -4.24 -1.65 -12.84
N VAL A 335 -4.46 -2.24 -11.67
CA VAL A 335 -4.68 -1.46 -10.44
C VAL A 335 -3.46 -0.65 -10.07
N ASP A 336 -2.27 -1.24 -10.27
CA ASP A 336 -1.01 -0.58 -10.02
C ASP A 336 -0.72 0.52 -11.03
N PHE A 337 -1.23 0.43 -12.27
CA PHE A 337 -1.14 1.53 -13.25
C PHE A 337 -1.82 2.79 -12.71
N TYR A 338 -3.09 2.68 -12.34
CA TYR A 338 -3.85 3.81 -11.82
C TYR A 338 -3.27 4.33 -10.50
N PHE A 339 -2.88 3.41 -9.61
CA PHE A 339 -2.22 3.78 -8.36
C PHE A 339 -0.90 4.50 -8.60
N TYR A 340 -0.03 3.98 -9.46
CA TYR A 340 1.28 4.55 -9.78
C TYR A 340 1.20 6.00 -10.24
N PHE A 341 0.32 6.30 -11.21
CA PHE A 341 0.19 7.67 -11.74
C PHE A 341 -0.39 8.63 -10.71
N TYR A 342 -1.41 8.17 -9.98
CA TYR A 342 -1.96 8.90 -8.85
C TYR A 342 -0.87 9.22 -7.82
N HIS A 343 -0.14 8.20 -7.39
CA HIS A 343 0.82 8.23 -6.31
C HIS A 343 2.04 9.08 -6.68
N ARG A 344 2.65 8.84 -7.85
CA ARG A 344 3.71 9.70 -8.37
C ARG A 344 3.27 11.15 -8.51
N GLY A 345 2.04 11.39 -9.00
CA GLY A 345 1.47 12.74 -9.07
C GLY A 345 1.39 13.44 -7.71
N MET A 346 1.05 12.70 -6.64
CA MET A 346 1.05 13.21 -5.26
C MET A 346 2.45 13.62 -4.78
N HIS A 347 3.51 12.99 -5.28
CA HIS A 347 4.89 13.35 -4.95
C HIS A 347 5.45 14.47 -5.82
N ASP A 348 5.18 14.44 -7.13
CA ASP A 348 5.79 15.34 -8.11
C ASP A 348 5.08 16.71 -8.15
N VAL A 349 3.77 16.77 -7.90
CA VAL A 349 3.00 18.02 -7.94
C VAL A 349 2.82 18.59 -6.52
N PRO A 350 3.40 19.76 -6.19
CA PRO A 350 3.40 20.27 -4.80
C PRO A 350 2.02 20.50 -4.19
N PHE A 351 1.03 20.85 -5.01
CA PHE A 351 -0.35 21.00 -4.56
C PHE A 351 -0.96 19.65 -4.12
N LEU A 352 -0.67 18.58 -4.86
CA LEU A 352 -1.24 17.26 -4.60
C LEU A 352 -0.65 16.62 -3.34
N TRP A 353 0.62 16.90 -3.02
CA TRP A 353 1.29 16.40 -1.81
C TRP A 353 0.48 16.56 -0.51
N ARG A 354 -0.32 17.62 -0.38
CA ARG A 354 -1.14 17.86 0.82
C ARG A 354 -2.12 16.72 1.13
N PHE A 355 -2.52 15.96 0.12
CA PHE A 355 -3.46 14.83 0.27
C PHE A 355 -2.74 13.52 0.64
N HIS A 356 -1.42 13.47 0.47
CA HIS A 356 -0.62 12.27 0.70
C HIS A 356 0.37 12.42 1.87
N ARG A 357 0.65 13.65 2.29
CA ARG A 357 1.56 13.95 3.40
C ARG A 357 1.19 13.23 4.70
N THR A 358 -0.11 13.07 5.00
CA THR A 358 -0.58 12.43 6.24
C THR A 358 -0.23 10.95 6.26
N HIS A 359 -0.35 10.29 5.11
CA HIS A 359 0.10 8.92 4.93
C HIS A 359 1.62 8.81 5.13
N HIS A 360 2.38 9.80 4.64
CA HIS A 360 3.84 9.85 4.82
C HIS A 360 4.33 10.42 6.16
N LEU A 361 3.45 10.77 7.08
CA LEU A 361 3.88 11.10 8.44
C LEU A 361 4.50 9.88 9.12
N THR A 362 4.05 8.67 8.75
CA THR A 362 4.73 7.43 9.09
C THR A 362 5.90 7.17 8.12
N LYS A 363 7.12 7.15 8.66
CA LYS A 363 8.37 6.89 7.93
C LYS A 363 8.79 5.43 7.99
N HIS A 364 8.36 4.73 9.02
CA HIS A 364 8.63 3.32 9.26
C HIS A 364 7.31 2.65 9.64
N PRO A 365 6.35 2.56 8.71
CA PRO A 365 5.00 2.11 9.02
C PRO A 365 4.96 0.70 9.60
N ASN A 366 3.86 0.41 10.27
CA ASN A 366 3.46 -0.93 10.63
C ASN A 366 2.16 -1.30 9.86
N PRO A 367 1.80 -2.60 9.79
CA PRO A 367 0.67 -3.07 8.99
C PRO A 367 -0.70 -2.41 9.31
N LEU A 368 -0.89 -1.90 10.52
CA LEU A 368 -2.15 -1.23 10.89
C LEU A 368 -2.24 0.18 10.31
N LEU A 369 -1.13 0.76 9.88
CA LEU A 369 -1.07 2.08 9.25
C LEU A 369 -1.26 2.02 7.72
N SER A 370 -1.44 0.83 7.11
CA SER A 370 -1.63 0.68 5.65
C SER A 370 -2.77 1.53 5.08
N ALA A 371 -3.84 1.74 5.86
CA ALA A 371 -4.99 2.56 5.47
C ALA A 371 -5.03 3.91 6.21
N PHE A 372 -3.94 4.34 6.82
CA PHE A 372 -3.88 5.61 7.53
C PHE A 372 -3.57 6.75 6.55
N ALA A 373 -4.61 7.45 6.12
CA ALA A 373 -4.53 8.55 5.16
C ALA A 373 -5.60 9.62 5.44
N ASP A 374 -5.58 10.73 4.69
CA ASP A 374 -6.68 11.70 4.72
C ASP A 374 -7.87 11.23 3.87
N GLY A 375 -9.06 11.77 4.15
CA GLY A 375 -10.30 11.28 3.55
C GLY A 375 -10.32 11.32 2.02
N GLU A 376 -9.65 12.30 1.41
CA GLU A 376 -9.54 12.41 -0.04
C GLU A 376 -8.69 11.29 -0.65
N GLN A 377 -7.54 10.99 -0.04
CA GLN A 377 -6.70 9.85 -0.46
C GLN A 377 -7.45 8.53 -0.24
N GLU A 378 -8.14 8.40 0.89
CA GLU A 378 -8.99 7.25 1.18
C GLU A 378 -10.02 7.04 0.06
N VAL A 379 -10.77 8.05 -0.38
CA VAL A 379 -11.77 7.90 -1.46
C VAL A 379 -11.12 7.48 -2.78
N ILE A 380 -9.98 8.06 -3.15
CA ILE A 380 -9.31 7.74 -4.41
C ILE A 380 -8.78 6.31 -4.41
N GLU A 381 -8.07 5.91 -3.36
CA GLU A 381 -7.47 4.56 -3.26
C GLU A 381 -8.51 3.47 -2.98
N MET A 382 -9.51 3.77 -2.15
CA MET A 382 -10.55 2.81 -1.81
C MET A 382 -11.49 2.60 -3.00
N MET A 383 -11.85 3.66 -3.74
CA MET A 383 -12.90 3.57 -4.76
C MET A 383 -12.44 3.82 -6.18
N LEU A 384 -11.86 4.99 -6.48
CA LEU A 384 -11.59 5.38 -7.86
C LEU A 384 -10.63 4.41 -8.55
N VAL A 385 -9.52 4.06 -7.91
CA VAL A 385 -8.50 3.16 -8.48
C VAL A 385 -9.07 1.76 -8.78
N PRO A 386 -9.73 1.05 -7.85
CA PRO A 386 -10.36 -0.25 -8.16
C PRO A 386 -11.45 -0.17 -9.23
N LEU A 387 -12.26 0.89 -9.25
CA LEU A 387 -13.33 1.07 -10.24
C LEU A 387 -12.79 1.28 -11.66
N LEU A 388 -11.77 2.12 -11.82
CA LEU A 388 -11.09 2.30 -13.10
C LEU A 388 -10.43 1.00 -13.56
N SER A 389 -9.88 0.23 -12.63
CA SER A 389 -9.27 -1.07 -12.94
C SER A 389 -10.29 -2.08 -13.45
N TYR A 390 -11.45 -2.15 -12.80
CA TYR A 390 -12.58 -2.97 -13.24
C TYR A 390 -13.07 -2.57 -14.63
N ALA A 391 -13.27 -1.26 -14.85
CA ALA A 391 -13.71 -0.73 -16.14
C ALA A 391 -12.71 -1.08 -17.25
N THR A 392 -11.41 -0.95 -16.99
CA THR A 392 -10.35 -1.24 -17.96
C THR A 392 -10.27 -2.72 -18.30
N LEU A 393 -10.30 -3.62 -17.31
CA LEU A 393 -10.32 -5.05 -17.60
C LEU A 393 -11.57 -5.46 -18.39
N ARG A 394 -12.73 -4.89 -18.04
CA ARG A 394 -13.97 -5.11 -18.80
C ARG A 394 -13.83 -4.62 -20.25
N ALA A 395 -13.26 -3.44 -20.47
CA ALA A 395 -13.03 -2.89 -21.81
C ALA A 395 -12.02 -3.72 -22.63
N LEU A 396 -11.07 -4.38 -21.97
CA LEU A 396 -10.12 -5.30 -22.60
C LEU A 396 -10.70 -6.69 -22.87
N GLY A 397 -12.02 -6.91 -22.67
CA GLY A 397 -12.67 -8.20 -22.88
C GLY A 397 -12.39 -9.21 -21.76
N MET A 398 -11.90 -8.75 -20.62
CA MET A 398 -11.61 -9.56 -19.42
C MET A 398 -12.51 -9.15 -18.25
N PRO A 399 -13.85 -9.23 -18.38
CA PRO A 399 -14.75 -8.83 -17.31
C PRO A 399 -14.49 -9.66 -16.05
N LEU A 400 -14.54 -8.99 -14.90
CA LEU A 400 -14.42 -9.64 -13.60
C LEU A 400 -15.81 -9.98 -13.06
N GLY A 401 -16.09 -11.25 -12.86
CA GLY A 401 -17.20 -11.66 -11.99
C GLY A 401 -16.87 -11.38 -10.52
N PHE A 402 -17.88 -11.42 -9.66
CA PHE A 402 -17.69 -11.15 -8.23
C PHE A 402 -16.68 -12.09 -7.58
N TYR A 403 -16.68 -13.38 -7.93
CA TYR A 403 -15.80 -14.38 -7.32
C TYR A 403 -14.34 -14.26 -7.80
N GLU A 404 -14.13 -13.97 -9.08
CA GLU A 404 -12.81 -13.66 -9.65
C GLU A 404 -12.25 -12.40 -9.01
N TRP A 405 -13.06 -11.32 -8.96
CA TRP A 405 -12.65 -10.07 -8.35
C TRP A 405 -12.38 -10.22 -6.86
N TRP A 406 -13.15 -11.04 -6.14
CA TRP A 406 -12.89 -11.38 -4.74
C TRP A 406 -11.50 -11.99 -4.55
N ILE A 407 -11.10 -12.95 -5.37
CA ILE A 407 -9.77 -13.55 -5.29
C ILE A 407 -8.71 -12.50 -5.63
N CYS A 408 -8.85 -11.77 -6.73
CA CYS A 408 -7.92 -10.70 -7.11
C CYS A 408 -7.75 -9.64 -6.00
N LEU A 409 -8.84 -9.26 -5.33
CA LEU A 409 -8.80 -8.31 -4.22
C LEU A 409 -8.02 -8.88 -3.03
N ASN A 410 -8.15 -10.16 -2.69
CA ASN A 410 -7.37 -10.76 -1.61
C ASN A 410 -5.85 -10.69 -1.87
N TYR A 411 -5.41 -10.87 -3.12
CA TYR A 411 -4.00 -10.67 -3.51
C TYR A 411 -3.53 -9.23 -3.34
N VAL A 412 -4.38 -8.27 -3.73
CA VAL A 412 -4.09 -6.84 -3.56
C VAL A 412 -3.98 -6.48 -2.08
N MET A 413 -4.99 -6.85 -1.28
CA MET A 413 -5.04 -6.53 0.14
C MET A 413 -3.86 -7.12 0.91
N TYR A 414 -3.49 -8.37 0.60
CA TYR A 414 -2.29 -9.02 1.14
C TYR A 414 -1.04 -8.16 0.88
N THR A 415 -0.81 -7.79 -0.38
CA THR A 415 0.36 -6.97 -0.74
C THR A 415 0.36 -5.60 -0.05
N GLU A 416 -0.81 -4.95 0.08
CA GLU A 416 -0.94 -3.66 0.76
C GLU A 416 -0.58 -3.74 2.26
N VAL A 417 -0.86 -4.85 2.93
CA VAL A 417 -0.52 -5.06 4.35
C VAL A 417 0.97 -5.40 4.50
N TRP A 418 1.51 -6.27 3.64
CA TRP A 418 2.95 -6.59 3.62
C TRP A 418 3.84 -5.38 3.34
N GLY A 419 3.48 -4.53 2.38
CA GLY A 419 4.27 -3.35 2.00
C GLY A 419 4.47 -2.36 3.15
N HIS A 420 3.54 -2.27 4.08
CA HIS A 420 3.63 -1.39 5.26
C HIS A 420 4.16 -2.10 6.51
N SER A 421 4.58 -3.35 6.40
CA SER A 421 5.01 -4.12 7.56
C SER A 421 6.42 -3.76 8.02
N GLY A 422 7.29 -3.41 7.06
CA GLY A 422 8.73 -3.24 7.28
C GLY A 422 9.43 -4.49 7.82
N VAL A 423 8.78 -5.66 7.82
CA VAL A 423 9.36 -6.91 8.35
C VAL A 423 10.57 -7.28 7.49
N ARG A 424 11.67 -7.66 8.14
CA ARG A 424 12.94 -7.95 7.48
C ARG A 424 12.97 -9.35 6.86
N VAL A 425 12.19 -9.53 5.81
CA VAL A 425 12.18 -10.71 4.95
C VAL A 425 12.09 -10.28 3.48
N HIS A 426 12.68 -11.06 2.60
CA HIS A 426 12.57 -10.86 1.16
C HIS A 426 11.31 -11.59 0.67
N LEU A 427 10.19 -10.89 0.77
CA LEU A 427 8.93 -11.28 0.15
C LEU A 427 8.69 -10.40 -1.07
N ILE A 428 8.50 -11.05 -2.21
CA ILE A 428 7.97 -10.43 -3.42
C ILE A 428 6.45 -10.58 -3.44
N ALA A 429 5.74 -9.54 -3.89
CA ALA A 429 4.29 -9.49 -3.96
C ALA A 429 3.74 -10.73 -4.70
N PRO A 430 2.73 -11.42 -4.15
CA PRO A 430 2.29 -12.66 -4.74
C PRO A 430 1.54 -12.43 -6.04
N SER A 431 1.94 -13.11 -7.10
CA SER A 431 1.35 -12.91 -8.43
C SER A 431 1.48 -14.16 -9.28
N THR A 432 0.46 -14.44 -10.09
CA THR A 432 0.55 -15.46 -11.14
C THR A 432 1.55 -15.09 -12.24
N PHE A 433 1.94 -13.80 -12.32
CA PHE A 433 2.98 -13.30 -13.21
C PHE A 433 4.35 -13.17 -12.51
N ALA A 434 4.52 -13.66 -11.28
CA ALA A 434 5.76 -13.49 -10.52
C ALA A 434 7.02 -13.92 -11.29
N GLY A 435 6.97 -15.02 -12.05
CA GLY A 435 8.10 -15.50 -12.85
C GLY A 435 8.56 -14.49 -13.91
N ILE A 436 7.63 -13.96 -14.72
CA ILE A 436 7.96 -12.97 -15.76
C ILE A 436 8.34 -11.62 -15.14
N LEU A 437 7.68 -11.20 -14.05
CA LEU A 437 8.02 -9.97 -13.34
C LEU A 437 9.44 -10.02 -12.77
N THR A 438 9.82 -11.15 -12.14
CA THR A 438 11.17 -11.34 -11.60
C THR A 438 12.22 -11.40 -12.70
N ALA A 439 11.93 -12.10 -13.81
CA ALA A 439 12.85 -12.17 -14.95
C ALA A 439 13.13 -10.81 -15.59
N LEU A 440 12.23 -9.84 -15.41
CA LEU A 440 12.35 -8.47 -15.92
C LEU A 440 12.73 -7.46 -14.83
N ASP A 441 13.04 -7.89 -13.60
CA ASP A 441 13.33 -7.03 -12.44
C ASP A 441 12.21 -5.99 -12.19
N MET A 442 10.96 -6.45 -12.32
CA MET A 442 9.70 -5.71 -12.20
C MET A 442 8.81 -6.21 -11.05
N GLU A 443 9.25 -7.20 -10.29
CA GLU A 443 8.57 -7.68 -9.09
C GLU A 443 8.70 -6.66 -7.94
N LEU A 444 7.65 -6.45 -7.16
CA LEU A 444 7.68 -5.57 -5.98
C LEU A 444 8.05 -6.40 -4.74
N ALA A 445 9.02 -5.93 -3.95
CA ALA A 445 9.37 -6.51 -2.65
C ALA A 445 8.92 -5.59 -1.50
N VAL A 446 8.80 -6.15 -0.29
CA VAL A 446 8.44 -5.39 0.93
C VAL A 446 9.32 -4.15 1.12
N GLU A 447 10.63 -4.28 0.87
CA GLU A 447 11.56 -3.16 1.02
C GLU A 447 11.28 -2.00 0.07
N ASP A 448 10.68 -2.25 -1.10
CA ASP A 448 10.47 -1.20 -2.10
C ASP A 448 9.50 -0.11 -1.57
N HIS A 449 8.40 -0.51 -0.94
CA HIS A 449 7.43 0.41 -0.32
C HIS A 449 7.94 0.98 1.02
N ASP A 450 8.69 0.19 1.80
CA ASP A 450 9.34 0.68 3.01
C ASP A 450 10.35 1.80 2.70
N LEU A 451 11.18 1.65 1.65
CA LEU A 451 12.10 2.70 1.17
C LEU A 451 11.36 3.95 0.70
N HIS A 452 10.21 3.77 0.04
CA HIS A 452 9.36 4.85 -0.40
C HIS A 452 8.89 5.70 0.81
N HIS A 453 8.39 5.08 1.88
CA HIS A 453 8.03 5.80 3.11
C HIS A 453 9.22 6.49 3.78
N ARG A 454 10.37 5.79 3.87
CA ARG A 454 11.60 6.31 4.48
C ARG A 454 12.11 7.57 3.78
N ARG A 455 12.06 7.63 2.45
CA ARG A 455 12.55 8.77 1.66
C ARG A 455 11.57 9.95 1.65
N GLY A 456 10.29 9.71 1.90
CA GLY A 456 9.28 10.75 2.07
C GLY A 456 8.91 11.43 0.75
N TRP A 457 8.89 12.76 0.71
CA TRP A 457 8.28 13.52 -0.39
C TRP A 457 9.09 13.49 -1.71
N ARG A 458 9.90 14.52 -2.00
CA ARG A 458 10.52 14.73 -3.32
C ARG A 458 11.70 13.81 -3.65
N LYS A 459 12.19 13.06 -2.68
CA LYS A 459 13.32 12.13 -2.84
C LYS A 459 12.86 10.68 -2.99
N SER A 460 11.55 10.45 -3.09
CA SER A 460 10.99 9.12 -3.18
C SER A 460 11.19 8.48 -4.55
N GLY A 461 10.97 7.18 -4.58
CA GLY A 461 10.81 6.35 -5.76
C GLY A 461 9.88 5.19 -5.40
N ASN A 462 9.81 4.14 -6.21
CA ASN A 462 8.97 2.97 -5.97
C ASN A 462 7.50 3.37 -5.72
N TYR A 463 6.88 4.05 -6.68
CA TYR A 463 5.50 4.53 -6.56
C TYR A 463 4.45 3.42 -6.79
N GLY A 464 4.83 2.27 -7.34
CA GLY A 464 3.98 1.09 -7.42
C GLY A 464 3.73 0.46 -6.05
N LYS A 465 2.55 -0.15 -5.90
CA LYS A 465 2.08 -0.84 -4.67
C LYS A 465 1.83 -2.33 -4.89
N GLN A 466 1.74 -2.79 -6.14
CA GLN A 466 1.60 -4.21 -6.47
C GLN A 466 2.78 -4.73 -7.30
N THR A 467 3.40 -3.91 -8.14
CA THR A 467 4.52 -4.27 -9.00
C THR A 467 5.52 -3.10 -9.10
N ARG A 468 6.71 -3.34 -9.66
CA ARG A 468 7.62 -2.28 -10.11
C ARG A 468 7.55 -2.05 -11.62
N VAL A 469 6.56 -2.60 -12.33
CA VAL A 469 6.47 -2.47 -13.79
C VAL A 469 6.47 -1.01 -14.21
N TRP A 470 5.59 -0.21 -13.60
CA TRP A 470 5.48 1.20 -13.92
C TRP A 470 6.69 2.00 -13.43
N ASP A 471 7.24 1.68 -12.27
CA ASP A 471 8.49 2.29 -11.81
C ASP A 471 9.68 2.02 -12.73
N ARG A 472 9.77 0.81 -13.30
CA ARG A 472 10.82 0.45 -14.27
C ARG A 472 10.62 1.20 -15.58
N LEU A 473 9.41 1.20 -16.11
CA LEU A 473 9.09 1.87 -17.37
C LEU A 473 9.29 3.39 -17.32
N PHE A 474 9.06 4.01 -16.16
CA PHE A 474 9.12 5.46 -15.98
C PHE A 474 10.29 5.94 -15.11
N GLY A 475 11.26 5.05 -14.84
CA GLY A 475 12.55 5.40 -14.25
C GLY A 475 12.50 5.86 -12.78
N SER A 476 11.56 5.36 -11.98
CA SER A 476 11.40 5.72 -10.56
C SER A 476 11.76 4.59 -9.58
N CYS A 477 12.34 3.49 -10.05
CA CYS A 477 12.85 2.44 -9.17
C CYS A 477 14.04 2.94 -8.32
N ALA A 478 13.89 2.80 -7.00
CA ALA A 478 14.97 2.98 -6.06
C ALA A 478 15.74 1.65 -5.84
N PRO A 479 17.06 1.69 -5.64
CA PRO A 479 17.81 0.48 -5.30
C PRO A 479 17.43 0.00 -3.89
N ARG A 480 17.23 -1.32 -3.79
CA ARG A 480 17.05 -2.06 -2.53
C ARG A 480 18.33 -1.99 -1.69
N ILE A 481 18.21 -1.92 -0.36
CA ILE A 481 19.35 -1.82 0.56
C ILE A 481 19.61 -3.19 1.19
N GLU A 482 18.61 -3.78 1.83
CA GLU A 482 18.73 -5.03 2.58
C GLU A 482 18.18 -6.25 1.82
N SER A 483 17.32 -6.02 0.82
CA SER A 483 16.62 -7.04 0.02
C SER A 483 17.09 -7.10 -1.44
N HIS A 484 18.32 -6.66 -1.72
CA HIS A 484 18.94 -6.84 -3.04
C HIS A 484 19.35 -8.31 -3.24
N GLU A 485 19.39 -8.78 -4.49
CA GLU A 485 19.52 -10.21 -4.84
C GLU A 485 20.67 -10.93 -4.12
N ALA A 486 21.86 -10.32 -4.08
CA ALA A 486 23.04 -10.90 -3.44
C ALA A 486 22.89 -11.06 -1.91
N ASN A 487 21.93 -10.38 -1.28
CA ASN A 487 21.69 -10.41 0.16
C ASN A 487 20.53 -11.31 0.59
N VAL A 488 19.77 -11.87 -0.37
CA VAL A 488 18.67 -12.77 -0.06
C VAL A 488 19.20 -14.13 0.43
N ASP A 489 18.60 -14.66 1.50
CA ASP A 489 18.88 -15.98 2.04
C ASP A 489 17.85 -17.00 1.54
N TYR A 490 18.29 -17.85 0.60
CA TYR A 490 17.50 -18.97 0.09
C TYR A 490 17.77 -20.28 0.84
N VAL A 491 18.61 -20.26 1.88
CA VAL A 491 18.92 -21.43 2.72
C VAL A 491 18.10 -21.39 4.00
N ASN A 492 18.11 -20.24 4.70
CA ASN A 492 17.34 -20.04 5.93
C ASN A 492 16.05 -19.25 5.64
N GLU A 493 15.16 -19.88 4.88
CA GLU A 493 13.90 -19.26 4.46
C GLU A 493 12.95 -18.97 5.64
N ALA A 494 12.12 -17.94 5.46
CA ALA A 494 10.92 -17.72 6.23
C ALA A 494 9.71 -18.23 5.43
N VAL A 495 8.62 -18.57 6.13
CA VAL A 495 7.42 -19.13 5.49
C VAL A 495 6.22 -18.29 5.91
N MET A 496 5.27 -18.10 5.00
CA MET A 496 3.94 -17.62 5.34
C MET A 496 3.10 -18.79 5.88
N PRO A 497 2.91 -18.93 7.22
CA PRO A 497 2.11 -20.00 7.77
C PRO A 497 0.63 -19.81 7.44
N LEU A 498 -0.11 -20.91 7.43
CA LEU A 498 -1.56 -20.87 7.25
C LEU A 498 -2.31 -20.30 8.48
N PHE A 499 -1.72 -20.40 9.68
CA PHE A 499 -2.36 -20.06 10.96
C PHE A 499 -1.53 -19.16 11.88
#